data_AF-A0A7Y1XSE2-F1
#
_entry.id   AF-A0A7Y1XSE2-F1
#
_cell.length_a   1.000
_cell.length_b   1.000
_cell.length_c   1.000
_cell.angle_alpha   90.00
_cell.angle_beta   90.00
_cell.angle_gamma   90.00
#
_symmetry.space_group_name_H-M   'P 1'
#
loop_
_entity.id
_entity.type
_entity.pdbx_description
1 polymer ?
#
loop_
_entity_poly.entity_id
_entity_poly.type
_entity_poly.pdbx_seq_one_letter_code
_entity_poly.pdbx_strand_id
1 'polypeptide(L)'
;MRTAGDYLIRGGVSLPAVEDRLPHVDPGTVEVRPAGRAFRMTWAKGIVAVAMPWGIYVHPGTLDKAPEDLARLIVHELVHIEQWRREGGAGHLRQYVGDYLRGRRARKGHWGSYRDIGLEIEARQVAAEIVDR
;
A
#
# COMPACT_ATOMS: atom_id res chain seq x y z
N MET A 1 -12.52 14.62 -5.41
CA MET A 1 -11.93 13.32 -5.07
C MET A 1 -10.91 13.56 -3.96
N ARG A 2 -10.69 12.63 -3.03
CA ARG A 2 -9.75 12.85 -1.93
C ARG A 2 -8.38 12.26 -2.28
N THR A 3 -7.34 12.99 -1.92
CA THR A 3 -5.95 12.60 -2.09
C THR A 3 -5.51 11.73 -0.92
N ALA A 4 -4.38 11.04 -1.06
CA ALA A 4 -3.76 10.32 0.04
C ALA A 4 -3.44 11.29 1.18
N GLY A 5 -2.91 12.48 0.85
CA GLY A 5 -2.65 13.55 1.82
C GLY A 5 -3.86 13.93 2.67
N ASP A 6 -5.05 14.03 2.07
CA ASP A 6 -6.29 14.34 2.81
C ASP A 6 -6.60 13.28 3.88
N TYR A 7 -6.39 12.00 3.56
CA TYR A 7 -6.62 10.90 4.51
C TYR A 7 -5.56 10.84 5.60
N LEU A 8 -4.30 11.14 5.26
CA LEU A 8 -3.20 11.20 6.22
C LEU A 8 -3.42 12.29 7.27
N ILE A 9 -3.75 13.52 6.83
CA ILE A 9 -4.06 14.63 7.74
C ILE A 9 -5.23 14.27 8.65
N ARG A 10 -6.29 13.67 8.10
CA ARG A 10 -7.47 13.27 8.89
C ARG A 10 -7.15 12.22 9.94
N GLY A 11 -6.20 11.33 9.67
CA GLY A 11 -5.72 10.32 10.63
C GLY A 11 -4.58 10.81 11.54
N GLY A 12 -4.27 12.12 11.54
CA GLY A 12 -3.23 12.70 12.39
C GLY A 12 -1.79 12.46 11.94
N VAL A 13 -1.58 11.98 10.70
CA VAL A 13 -0.25 11.69 10.17
C VAL A 13 0.38 12.94 9.56
N SER A 14 1.62 13.22 9.94
CA SER A 14 2.42 14.34 9.42
C SER A 14 2.84 14.12 7.97
N LEU A 15 2.42 15.00 7.06
CA LEU A 15 2.84 14.93 5.65
C LEU A 15 4.36 15.08 5.48
N PRO A 16 5.06 16.02 6.15
CA PRO A 16 6.51 16.08 6.08
C PRO A 16 7.23 14.79 6.50
N ALA A 17 6.68 14.06 7.49
CA ALA A 17 7.26 12.77 7.91
C ALA A 17 7.09 11.69 6.82
N VAL A 18 6.00 11.75 6.07
CA VAL A 18 5.74 10.85 4.93
C VAL A 18 6.68 11.20 3.78
N GLU A 19 6.81 12.48 3.44
CA GLU A 19 7.66 12.97 2.36
C GLU A 19 9.14 12.70 2.60
N ASP A 20 9.62 12.85 3.84
CA ASP A 20 10.99 12.50 4.24
C ASP A 20 11.30 11.01 4.01
N ARG A 21 10.31 10.15 4.30
CA ARG A 21 10.49 8.69 4.20
C ARG A 21 10.20 8.14 2.80
N LEU A 22 9.34 8.80 2.03
CA LEU A 22 8.87 8.42 0.69
C LEU A 22 9.18 9.52 -0.35
N PRO A 23 10.46 9.80 -0.64
CA PRO A 23 10.87 10.98 -1.38
C PRO A 23 10.45 10.99 -2.86
N HIS A 24 10.06 9.85 -3.44
CA HIS A 24 9.59 9.79 -4.83
C HIS A 24 8.07 9.89 -4.94
N VAL A 25 7.33 10.09 -3.83
CA VAL A 25 5.87 10.16 -3.82
C VAL A 25 5.40 11.45 -3.16
N ASP A 26 4.54 12.19 -3.85
CA ASP A 26 3.81 13.33 -3.30
C ASP A 26 2.40 12.86 -2.89
N PRO A 27 2.09 12.75 -1.58
CA PRO A 27 0.78 12.29 -1.11
C PRO A 27 -0.38 13.18 -1.55
N GLY A 28 -0.14 14.47 -1.81
CA GLY A 28 -1.15 15.42 -2.30
C GLY A 28 -1.56 15.18 -3.75
N THR A 29 -0.78 14.42 -4.51
CA THR A 29 -1.09 14.10 -5.92
C THR A 29 -1.69 12.71 -6.11
N VAL A 30 -1.53 11.82 -5.14
CA VAL A 30 -2.00 10.43 -5.22
C VAL A 30 -3.47 10.39 -4.85
N GLU A 31 -4.32 10.01 -5.79
CA GLU A 31 -5.75 9.91 -5.55
C GLU A 31 -6.11 8.57 -4.89
N VAL A 32 -7.04 8.62 -3.92
CA VAL A 32 -7.62 7.44 -3.28
C VAL A 32 -9.06 7.27 -3.77
N ARG A 33 -9.32 6.13 -4.42
CA ARG A 33 -10.59 5.85 -5.10
C ARG A 33 -11.23 4.57 -4.59
N PRO A 34 -12.56 4.52 -4.40
CA PRO A 34 -13.23 3.26 -4.12
C PRO A 34 -13.11 2.32 -5.34
N ALA A 35 -12.72 1.07 -5.09
CA ALA A 35 -12.56 0.07 -6.12
C ALA A 35 -13.92 -0.44 -6.62
N GLY A 36 -14.15 -0.28 -7.92
CA GLY A 36 -15.33 -0.81 -8.61
C GLY A 36 -15.47 -2.31 -8.46
N ARG A 37 -16.71 -2.83 -8.51
CA ARG A 37 -16.99 -4.26 -8.30
C ARG A 37 -16.19 -5.17 -9.22
N ALA A 38 -16.12 -4.84 -10.52
CA ALA A 38 -15.39 -5.64 -11.50
C ALA A 38 -13.90 -5.73 -11.20
N PHE A 39 -13.28 -4.62 -10.79
CA PHE A 39 -11.87 -4.60 -10.42
C PHE A 39 -11.60 -5.45 -9.18
N ARG A 40 -12.46 -5.38 -8.16
CA ARG A 40 -12.32 -6.20 -6.95
C ARG A 40 -12.46 -7.71 -7.19
N MET A 41 -13.07 -8.15 -8.30
CA MET A 41 -13.17 -9.58 -8.61
C MET A 41 -11.82 -10.21 -8.96
N THR A 42 -10.81 -9.40 -9.30
CA THR A 42 -9.45 -9.90 -9.58
C THR A 42 -8.59 -10.00 -8.32
N TRP A 43 -9.06 -9.46 -7.20
CA TRP A 43 -8.30 -9.41 -5.95
C TRP A 43 -8.39 -10.73 -5.21
N ALA A 44 -7.29 -11.14 -4.58
CA ALA A 44 -7.32 -12.26 -3.66
C ALA A 44 -8.25 -11.95 -2.47
N LYS A 45 -8.94 -12.97 -1.95
CA LYS A 45 -9.83 -12.83 -0.79
C LYS A 45 -9.05 -12.20 0.35
N GLY A 46 -9.53 -11.07 0.89
CA GLY A 46 -8.96 -10.35 2.03
C GLY A 46 -8.07 -9.15 1.67
N ILE A 47 -7.79 -8.92 0.39
CA ILE A 47 -7.18 -7.66 -0.07
C ILE A 47 -8.20 -6.53 0.08
N VAL A 48 -7.79 -5.45 0.74
CA VAL A 48 -8.64 -4.28 1.05
C VAL A 48 -8.21 -3.02 0.32
N ALA A 49 -6.99 -2.98 -0.21
CA ALA A 49 -6.51 -1.90 -1.05
C ALA A 49 -5.44 -2.42 -2.02
N VAL A 50 -5.23 -1.66 -3.10
CA VAL A 50 -4.20 -1.92 -4.12
C VAL A 50 -3.64 -0.59 -4.60
N ALA A 51 -2.33 -0.44 -4.47
CA ALA A 51 -1.56 0.64 -5.08
C ALA A 51 -1.31 0.40 -6.58
N MET A 52 -1.58 1.41 -7.39
CA MET A 52 -1.23 1.48 -8.80
C MET A 52 -0.35 2.71 -9.04
N PRO A 53 0.44 2.76 -10.13
CA PRO A 53 1.34 3.90 -10.42
C PRO A 53 0.65 5.27 -10.48
N TRP A 54 -0.67 5.28 -10.70
CA TRP A 54 -1.50 6.48 -10.84
C TRP A 54 -2.49 6.70 -9.70
N GLY A 55 -2.54 5.85 -8.67
CA GLY A 55 -3.47 6.02 -7.56
C GLY A 55 -3.69 4.78 -6.71
N ILE A 56 -4.39 4.97 -5.59
CA ILE A 56 -4.71 3.92 -4.62
C ILE A 56 -6.18 3.56 -4.74
N TYR A 57 -6.47 2.27 -4.86
CA TYR A 57 -7.83 1.76 -4.95
C TYR A 57 -8.18 0.99 -3.68
N VAL A 58 -9.21 1.43 -2.97
CA VAL A 58 -9.61 0.87 -1.68
C VAL A 58 -10.97 0.17 -1.78
N HIS A 59 -11.15 -0.91 -1.03
CA HIS A 59 -12.45 -1.53 -0.88
C HIS A 59 -13.43 -0.50 -0.27
N PRO A 60 -14.65 -0.31 -0.81
CA PRO A 60 -15.56 0.74 -0.34
C PRO A 60 -15.79 0.75 1.18
N GLY A 61 -16.08 -0.40 1.78
CA GLY A 61 -16.24 -0.51 3.25
C GLY A 61 -14.97 -0.30 4.08
N THR A 62 -13.81 -0.05 3.46
CA THR A 62 -12.58 0.34 4.17
C THR A 62 -12.52 1.86 4.40
N LEU A 63 -13.27 2.64 3.61
CA LEU A 63 -13.36 4.10 3.79
C LEU A 63 -14.09 4.49 5.08
N ASP A 64 -14.88 3.57 5.64
CA ASP A 64 -15.64 3.76 6.88
C ASP A 64 -14.84 3.38 8.14
N LYS A 65 -13.59 2.93 7.99
CA LYS A 65 -12.71 2.62 9.13
C LYS A 65 -12.34 3.87 9.91
N ALA A 66 -11.84 3.66 11.13
CA ALA A 66 -11.25 4.72 11.94
C ALA A 66 -10.20 5.50 11.12
N PRO A 67 -10.13 6.84 11.23
CA PRO A 67 -9.20 7.65 10.46
C PRO A 67 -7.74 7.19 10.56
N GLU A 68 -7.32 6.71 11.72
CA GLU A 68 -5.96 6.26 12.02
C GLU A 68 -5.65 4.95 11.28
N ASP A 69 -6.59 3.99 11.30
CA ASP A 69 -6.47 2.73 10.56
C ASP A 69 -6.43 2.95 9.06
N LEU A 70 -7.24 3.88 8.57
CA LEU A 70 -7.25 4.24 7.16
C LEU A 70 -5.95 4.96 6.77
N ALA A 71 -5.46 5.89 7.59
CA ALA A 71 -4.18 6.57 7.34
C ALA A 71 -3.02 5.57 7.30
N ARG A 72 -2.95 4.62 8.25
CA ARG A 72 -1.94 3.54 8.23
C ARG A 72 -2.01 2.70 6.96
N LEU A 73 -3.21 2.36 6.50
CA LEU A 73 -3.39 1.67 5.23
C LEU A 73 -2.91 2.53 4.05
N ILE A 74 -3.24 3.82 4.01
CA ILE A 74 -2.80 4.71 2.94
C ILE A 74 -1.28 4.86 2.90
N VAL A 75 -0.61 4.99 4.05
CA VAL A 75 0.87 5.00 4.09
C VAL A 75 1.43 3.71 3.53
N HIS A 76 0.86 2.56 3.90
CA HIS A 76 1.27 1.26 3.36
C HIS A 76 1.19 1.22 1.83
N GLU A 77 0.07 1.67 1.25
CA GLU A 77 -0.09 1.71 -0.21
C GLU A 77 0.84 2.74 -0.89
N LEU A 78 1.13 3.87 -0.24
CA LEU A 78 2.10 4.84 -0.75
C LEU A 78 3.51 4.26 -0.84
N VAL A 79 3.90 3.37 0.10
CA VAL A 79 5.19 2.66 0.04
C VAL A 79 5.29 1.81 -1.22
N HIS A 80 4.21 1.18 -1.68
CA HIS A 80 4.24 0.43 -2.95
C HIS A 80 4.44 1.34 -4.17
N ILE A 81 3.87 2.55 -4.16
CA ILE A 81 4.12 3.54 -5.22
C ILE A 81 5.57 4.02 -5.17
N GLU A 82 6.11 4.27 -3.97
CA GLU A 82 7.52 4.61 -3.75
C GLU A 82 8.44 3.51 -4.28
N GLN A 83 8.22 2.25 -3.89
CA GLN A 83 8.97 1.09 -4.38
C GLN A 83 8.90 0.99 -5.91
N TRP A 84 7.73 1.18 -6.50
CA TRP A 84 7.55 1.16 -7.95
C TRP A 84 8.36 2.27 -8.64
N ARG A 85 8.36 3.49 -8.09
CA ARG A 85 9.10 4.63 -8.64
C ARG A 85 10.61 4.49 -8.45
N ARG A 86 11.03 3.93 -7.31
CA ARG A 86 12.44 3.67 -6.94
C ARG A 86 13.08 2.57 -7.78
N GLU A 87 12.40 1.43 -7.94
CA GLU A 87 12.95 0.23 -8.58
C GLU A 87 12.55 0.07 -10.04
N GLY A 88 11.56 0.85 -10.48
CA GLY A 88 10.86 0.63 -11.75
C GLY A 88 9.90 -0.56 -11.69
N GLY A 89 8.86 -0.54 -12.52
CA GLY A 89 7.81 -1.56 -12.49
C GLY A 89 8.29 -2.99 -12.73
N ALA A 90 9.32 -3.18 -13.57
CA ALA A 90 9.89 -4.50 -13.84
C ALA A 90 10.70 -5.04 -12.64
N GLY A 91 11.44 -4.18 -11.94
CA GLY A 91 12.19 -4.54 -10.73
C GLY A 91 11.25 -4.94 -9.61
N HIS A 92 10.26 -4.08 -9.34
CA HIS A 92 9.23 -4.30 -8.34
C HIS A 92 8.49 -5.62 -8.58
N LEU A 93 7.98 -5.86 -9.80
CA LEU A 93 7.24 -7.08 -10.11
C LEU A 93 8.12 -8.33 -9.99
N ARG A 94 9.39 -8.26 -10.40
CA ARG A 94 10.33 -9.38 -10.29
C ARG A 94 10.56 -9.77 -8.82
N GLN A 95 10.76 -8.78 -7.95
CA GLN A 95 10.94 -9.04 -6.52
C GLN A 95 9.66 -9.60 -5.90
N TYR A 96 8.52 -8.98 -6.17
CA TYR A 96 7.22 -9.39 -5.66
C TYR A 96 6.89 -10.85 -6.02
N VAL A 97 6.94 -11.17 -7.32
CA VAL A 97 6.62 -12.51 -7.83
C VAL A 97 7.69 -13.52 -7.37
N GLY A 98 8.96 -13.13 -7.36
CA GLY A 98 10.06 -13.98 -6.93
C GLY A 98 9.92 -14.44 -5.48
N ASP A 99 9.63 -13.52 -4.56
CA ASP A 99 9.44 -13.82 -3.14
C ASP A 99 8.16 -14.64 -2.91
N TYR A 100 7.06 -14.27 -3.57
CA TYR A 100 5.81 -15.03 -3.49
C TYR A 100 6.00 -16.49 -3.92
N LEU A 101 6.64 -16.71 -5.08
CA LEU A 101 6.94 -18.04 -5.59
C LEU A 101 7.89 -18.82 -4.68
N ARG A 102 8.87 -18.16 -4.07
CA ARG A 102 9.74 -18.78 -3.06
C ARG A 102 8.94 -19.27 -1.85
N GLY A 103 8.02 -18.46 -1.34
CA GLY A 103 7.10 -18.85 -0.28
C GLY A 103 6.21 -20.03 -0.67
N ARG A 104 5.66 -20.01 -1.90
CA ARG A 104 4.83 -21.12 -2.41
C ARG A 104 5.64 -22.42 -2.57
N ARG A 105 6.90 -22.34 -3.02
CA ARG A 105 7.83 -23.49 -3.09
C ARG A 105 8.15 -24.05 -1.71
N ALA A 106 8.20 -23.19 -0.68
CA ALA A 106 8.28 -23.59 0.72
C ALA A 106 6.94 -24.11 1.30
N ARG A 107 5.94 -24.42 0.46
CA ARG A 107 4.59 -24.91 0.82
C ARG A 107 3.80 -23.97 1.73
N LYS A 108 4.14 -22.69 1.76
CA LYS A 108 3.30 -21.69 2.44
C LYS A 108 2.00 -21.48 1.67
N GLY A 109 0.91 -21.34 2.40
CA GLY A 109 -0.36 -20.89 1.82
C GLY A 109 -0.23 -19.48 1.26
N HIS A 110 -1.23 -19.01 0.50
CA HIS A 110 -1.23 -17.68 -0.12
C HIS A 110 -0.80 -16.57 0.85
N TRP A 111 -1.44 -16.52 2.03
CA TRP A 111 -1.15 -15.51 3.05
C TRP A 111 0.23 -15.62 3.68
N GLY A 112 0.74 -16.84 3.85
CA GLY A 112 2.10 -17.04 4.36
C GLY A 112 3.12 -16.52 3.36
N SER A 113 2.97 -16.89 2.08
CA SER A 113 3.84 -16.39 1.01
C SER A 113 3.76 -14.88 0.85
N TYR A 114 2.55 -14.31 0.89
CA TYR A 114 2.30 -12.88 0.74
C TYR A 114 2.98 -12.07 1.85
N ARG A 115 2.79 -12.47 3.12
CA ARG A 115 3.35 -11.74 4.28
C ARG A 115 4.87 -11.72 4.33
N ASP A 116 5.51 -12.69 3.68
CA ASP A 116 6.97 -12.84 3.64
C ASP A 116 7.61 -12.13 2.45
N ILE A 117 6.84 -11.51 1.56
CA ILE A 117 7.38 -10.69 0.48
C ILE A 117 8.13 -9.51 1.08
N GLY A 118 9.37 -9.27 0.65
CA GLY A 118 10.19 -8.18 1.20
C GLY A 118 9.52 -6.81 1.08
N LEU A 119 8.86 -6.56 -0.06
CA LEU A 119 8.10 -5.33 -0.33
C LEU A 119 6.94 -5.12 0.66
N GLU A 120 6.24 -6.19 1.05
CA GLU A 120 5.13 -6.17 2.02
C GLU A 120 5.63 -5.99 3.46
N ILE A 121 6.85 -6.49 3.76
CA ILE A 121 7.51 -6.27 5.05
C ILE A 121 7.92 -4.80 5.18
N GLU A 122 8.61 -4.25 4.17
CA GLU A 122 9.02 -2.84 4.13
C GLU A 122 7.81 -1.92 4.28
N ALA A 123 6.73 -2.15 3.51
CA ALA A 123 5.53 -1.34 3.57
C ALA A 123 4.86 -1.34 4.96
N ARG A 124 4.88 -2.47 5.68
CA ARG A 124 4.36 -2.53 7.06
C ARG A 124 5.27 -1.82 8.06
N GLN A 125 6.59 -1.96 7.92
CA GLN A 125 7.55 -1.30 8.81
C GLN A 125 7.48 0.21 8.66
N VAL A 126 7.53 0.71 7.42
CA VAL A 126 7.47 2.15 7.14
C VAL A 126 6.14 2.76 7.57
N ALA A 127 5.02 2.06 7.35
CA ALA A 127 3.72 2.53 7.82
C ALA A 127 3.64 2.63 9.35
N ALA A 128 4.22 1.68 10.08
CA ALA A 128 4.30 1.76 11.54
C ALA A 128 5.22 2.90 11.99
N GLU A 129 6.40 3.04 11.38
CA GLU A 129 7.35 4.12 11.68
C GLU A 129 6.74 5.52 11.53
N ILE A 130 5.92 5.74 10.50
CA ILE A 130 5.31 7.05 10.22
C ILE A 130 4.11 7.33 11.11
N VAL A 131 3.27 6.32 11.38
CA VAL A 131 1.99 6.50 12.09
C VAL A 131 2.16 6.49 13.60
N ASP A 132 3.12 5.72 14.11
CA ASP A 132 3.33 5.55 15.55
C ASP A 132 4.31 6.61 16.13
N ARG A 133 4.75 7.57 15.31
CA ARG A 133 5.59 8.72 15.66
C ARG A 133 4.76 9.94 16.02
#